data_AF-A0A225VB22-F1
#
_entry.id   AF-A0A225VB22-F1
#
_cell.length_a   1.000
_cell.length_b   1.000
_cell.length_c   1.000
_cell.angle_alpha   90.00
_cell.angle_beta   90.00
_cell.angle_gamma   90.00
#
_symmetry.space_group_name_H-M   'P 1'
#
loop_
_entity.id
_entity.type
_entity.pdbx_description
1 polymer ?
#
loop_
_entity_poly.entity_id
_entity_poly.type
_entity_poly.pdbx_seq_one_letter_code
_entity_poly.pdbx_strand_id
1 'polypeptide(L)'
;MKIMKTMKYDYKVMEHLKNRYIGKTYFKYASEMTKLRKQQLDPSGNMSDHLGEIRRLMDRIGLLGKPLDDYEKPALLIGSLPSAYDNVVETFLASHVPTDPNQPPEYEQLEHALEAEYDRRQDRKEDAVVVEAKDVFEAANVGEETMVEVEVKKLVLVEVVDLET
;
A
#
# COMPACT_ATOMS: atom_id res chain seq x y z
N MET A 1 -52.47 17.55 -13.96
CA MET A 1 -51.58 18.44 -13.17
C MET A 1 -51.37 17.86 -11.76
N LYS A 2 -50.46 16.87 -11.60
CA LYS A 2 -50.20 16.17 -10.31
C LYS A 2 -48.71 16.02 -9.96
N ILE A 3 -47.83 16.51 -10.85
CA ILE A 3 -46.37 16.27 -10.85
C ILE A 3 -45.61 17.25 -9.92
N MET A 4 -46.13 18.45 -9.67
CA MET A 4 -45.46 19.43 -8.79
C MET A 4 -45.48 19.06 -7.30
N LYS A 5 -46.48 18.28 -6.85
CA LYS A 5 -46.62 17.94 -5.43
C LYS A 5 -45.65 16.84 -5.00
N THR A 6 -45.30 15.93 -5.91
CA THR A 6 -44.32 14.86 -5.66
C THR A 6 -42.90 15.43 -5.54
N MET A 7 -42.47 16.30 -6.46
CA MET A 7 -41.13 16.92 -6.39
C MET A 7 -40.87 17.73 -5.11
N LYS A 8 -41.87 18.48 -4.62
CA LYS A 8 -41.76 19.26 -3.37
C LYS A 8 -41.67 18.37 -2.13
N TYR A 9 -42.28 17.18 -2.16
CA TYR A 9 -42.21 16.22 -1.06
C TYR A 9 -40.86 15.51 -1.05
N ASP A 10 -40.38 15.10 -2.23
CA ASP A 10 -39.07 14.46 -2.40
C ASP A 10 -37.94 15.39 -1.92
N TYR A 11 -38.01 16.69 -2.22
CA TYR A 11 -37.02 17.65 -1.74
C TYR A 11 -36.98 17.76 -0.20
N LYS A 12 -38.14 17.83 0.47
CA LYS A 12 -38.22 17.91 1.94
C LYS A 12 -37.72 16.65 2.62
N VAL A 13 -38.03 15.48 2.04
CA VAL A 13 -37.53 14.19 2.53
C VAL A 13 -36.01 14.11 2.38
N MET A 14 -35.48 14.50 1.22
CA MET A 14 -34.03 14.55 0.98
C MET A 14 -33.32 15.54 1.91
N GLU A 15 -33.89 16.71 2.16
CA GLU A 15 -33.34 17.70 3.10
C GLU A 15 -33.35 17.18 4.55
N HIS A 16 -34.43 16.52 4.98
CA HIS A 16 -34.49 15.86 6.29
C HIS A 16 -33.47 14.73 6.43
N LEU A 17 -33.31 13.89 5.41
CA LEU A 17 -32.28 12.86 5.38
C LEU A 17 -30.89 13.48 5.45
N LYS A 18 -30.61 14.49 4.61
CA LYS A 18 -29.34 15.22 4.63
C LYS A 18 -29.02 15.78 6.02
N ASN A 19 -29.97 16.46 6.67
CA ASN A 19 -29.79 17.01 8.01
C ASN A 19 -29.60 15.93 9.08
N ARG A 20 -30.28 14.79 8.95
CA ARG A 20 -30.14 13.66 9.89
C ARG A 20 -28.79 12.96 9.81
N TYR A 21 -28.13 12.98 8.63
CA TYR A 21 -26.90 12.23 8.39
C TYR A 21 -25.65 13.11 8.11
N ILE A 22 -25.79 14.44 7.98
CA ILE A 22 -24.69 15.39 7.71
C ILE A 22 -23.52 15.25 8.69
N GLY A 23 -23.79 15.06 9.98
CA GLY A 23 -22.74 14.88 10.99
C GLY A 23 -22.12 13.48 11.00
N LYS A 24 -22.94 12.44 10.82
CA LYS A 24 -22.47 11.04 10.78
C LYS A 24 -21.53 10.78 9.61
N THR A 25 -21.72 11.50 8.51
CA THR A 25 -20.88 11.41 7.31
C THR A 25 -19.55 12.11 7.54
N TYR A 26 -19.54 13.31 8.12
CA TYR A 26 -18.31 14.02 8.48
C TYR A 26 -17.44 13.27 9.50
N PHE A 27 -18.03 12.71 10.56
CA PHE A 27 -17.24 11.94 11.55
C PHE A 27 -16.57 10.71 10.93
N LYS A 28 -17.24 10.03 10.00
CA LYS A 28 -16.65 8.93 9.24
C LYS A 28 -15.52 9.43 8.34
N TYR A 29 -15.75 10.51 7.59
CA TYR A 29 -14.72 11.14 6.75
C TYR A 29 -13.46 11.47 7.57
N ALA A 30 -13.63 12.16 8.70
CA ALA A 30 -12.52 12.54 9.57
C ALA A 30 -11.79 11.33 10.16
N SER A 31 -12.52 10.26 10.50
CA SER A 31 -11.93 9.00 10.95
C SER A 31 -11.07 8.35 9.85
N GLU A 32 -11.57 8.27 8.61
CA GLU A 32 -10.80 7.71 7.50
C GLU A 32 -9.59 8.58 7.14
N MET A 33 -9.72 9.90 7.15
CA MET A 33 -8.60 10.81 6.94
C MET A 33 -7.53 10.67 8.03
N THR A 34 -7.95 10.44 9.28
CA THR A 34 -7.02 10.18 10.39
C THR A 34 -6.29 8.85 10.22
N LYS A 35 -6.97 7.81 9.71
CA LYS A 35 -6.33 6.53 9.40
C LYS A 35 -5.31 6.69 8.28
N LEU A 36 -5.67 7.36 7.20
CA LEU A 36 -4.77 7.60 6.07
C LEU A 36 -3.50 8.35 6.50
N ARG A 37 -3.64 9.42 7.29
CA ARG A 37 -2.48 10.19 7.80
C ARG A 37 -1.60 9.42 8.78
N LYS A 38 -2.13 8.38 9.41
CA LYS A 38 -1.39 7.52 10.34
C LYS A 38 -0.84 6.26 9.68
N GLN A 39 -1.22 6.01 8.43
CA GLN A 39 -0.75 4.85 7.71
C GLN A 39 0.75 4.99 7.50
N GLN A 40 1.47 3.94 7.87
CA GLN A 40 2.91 3.85 7.76
C GLN A 40 3.23 2.45 7.25
N LEU A 41 4.06 2.37 6.20
CA LEU A 41 4.56 1.10 5.72
C LEU A 41 5.54 0.55 6.77
N ASP A 42 5.27 -0.67 7.23
CA ASP A 42 6.22 -1.38 8.08
C ASP A 42 7.53 -1.62 7.31
N PRO A 43 8.72 -1.42 7.91
CA PRO A 43 10.00 -1.63 7.23
C PRO A 43 10.19 -3.03 6.63
N SER A 44 9.52 -4.04 7.19
CA SER A 44 9.47 -5.42 6.70
C SER A 44 8.18 -5.76 5.96
N GLY A 45 7.23 -4.82 5.91
CA GLY A 45 5.92 -4.99 5.31
C GLY A 45 5.93 -5.13 3.80
N ASN A 46 4.82 -5.62 3.26
CA ASN A 46 4.60 -5.76 1.82
C ASN A 46 4.16 -4.41 1.21
N MET A 47 4.84 -3.97 0.14
CA MET A 47 4.52 -2.72 -0.55
C MET A 47 3.13 -2.75 -1.19
N SER A 48 2.77 -3.86 -1.85
CA SER A 48 1.48 -4.01 -2.54
C SER A 48 0.30 -3.92 -1.57
N ASP A 49 0.39 -4.58 -0.42
CA ASP A 49 -0.63 -4.51 0.63
C ASP A 49 -0.78 -3.09 1.16
N HIS A 50 0.34 -2.38 1.37
CA HIS A 50 0.32 -1.00 1.83
C HIS A 50 -0.33 -0.06 0.81
N LEU A 51 0.05 -0.16 -0.47
CA LEU A 51 -0.58 0.61 -1.55
C LEU A 51 -2.08 0.30 -1.65
N GLY A 52 -2.46 -0.98 -1.52
CA GLY A 52 -3.85 -1.42 -1.47
C GLY A 52 -4.65 -0.73 -0.35
N GLU A 53 -4.09 -0.66 0.86
CA GLU A 53 -4.75 0.02 1.98
C GLU A 53 -4.82 1.55 1.79
N ILE A 54 -3.78 2.18 1.25
CA ILE A 54 -3.79 3.61 0.91
C ILE A 54 -4.92 3.89 -0.10
N ARG A 55 -4.97 3.18 -1.23
CA ARG A 55 -6.03 3.32 -2.25
C ARG A 55 -7.42 3.14 -1.64
N ARG A 56 -7.62 2.08 -0.85
CA ARG A 56 -8.89 1.79 -0.16
C ARG A 56 -9.34 2.94 0.76
N LEU A 57 -8.42 3.56 1.48
CA LEU A 57 -8.71 4.70 2.34
C LEU A 57 -9.08 5.94 1.52
N MET A 58 -8.34 6.24 0.45
CA MET A 58 -8.64 7.36 -0.45
C MET A 58 -10.01 7.22 -1.10
N ASP A 59 -10.37 6.03 -1.58
CA ASP A 59 -11.68 5.73 -2.16
C ASP A 59 -12.81 5.96 -1.15
N ARG A 60 -12.62 5.48 0.09
CA ARG A 60 -13.61 5.67 1.16
C ARG A 60 -13.76 7.15 1.54
N ILE A 61 -12.67 7.91 1.53
CA ILE A 61 -12.68 9.37 1.75
C ILE A 61 -13.49 10.05 0.63
N GLY A 62 -13.26 9.69 -0.64
CA GLY A 62 -14.02 10.20 -1.78
C GLY A 62 -15.52 9.88 -1.72
N LEU A 63 -15.89 8.70 -1.24
CA LEU A 63 -17.30 8.32 -1.04
C LEU A 63 -17.98 9.07 0.13
N LEU A 64 -17.23 9.43 1.16
CA LEU A 64 -17.75 10.08 2.37
C LEU A 64 -17.77 11.60 2.27
N GLY A 65 -16.98 12.21 1.39
CA GLY A 65 -16.84 13.66 1.37
C GLY A 65 -16.12 14.17 0.13
N LYS A 66 -15.17 15.08 0.36
CA LYS A 66 -14.33 15.61 -0.72
C LYS A 66 -13.25 14.57 -1.03
N PRO A 67 -13.10 14.10 -2.28
CA PRO A 67 -11.95 13.29 -2.66
C PRO A 67 -10.66 14.10 -2.51
N LEU A 68 -9.57 13.39 -2.24
CA LEU A 68 -8.24 13.99 -2.23
C LEU A 68 -7.89 14.46 -3.64
N ASP A 69 -7.29 15.64 -3.72
CA ASP A 69 -6.79 16.14 -4.99
C ASP A 69 -5.45 15.49 -5.38
N ASP A 70 -5.05 15.68 -6.63
CA ASP A 70 -3.85 15.05 -7.19
C ASP A 70 -2.55 15.59 -6.58
N TYR A 71 -2.63 16.67 -5.80
CA TYR A 71 -1.54 17.17 -4.98
C TYR A 71 -1.40 16.42 -3.67
N GLU A 72 -2.53 16.20 -2.99
CA GLU A 72 -2.58 15.55 -1.68
C GLU A 72 -2.19 14.08 -1.76
N LYS A 73 -2.62 13.36 -2.81
CA LYS A 73 -2.38 11.92 -2.98
C LYS A 73 -0.88 11.53 -2.93
N PRO A 74 0.00 12.06 -3.81
CA PRO A 74 1.42 11.71 -3.77
C PRO A 74 2.09 12.16 -2.48
N ALA A 75 1.72 13.32 -1.94
CA ALA A 75 2.28 13.82 -0.67
C ALA A 75 1.95 12.90 0.51
N LEU A 76 0.71 12.40 0.60
CA LEU A 76 0.29 11.47 1.64
C LEU A 76 0.95 10.10 1.49
N LEU A 77 1.10 9.60 0.26
CA LEU A 77 1.81 8.34 0.02
C LEU A 77 3.29 8.47 0.41
N ILE A 78 3.99 9.51 -0.02
CA ILE A 78 5.39 9.76 0.37
C ILE A 78 5.54 9.82 1.89
N GLY A 79 4.64 10.53 2.59
CA GLY A 79 4.66 10.65 4.05
C GLY A 79 4.34 9.35 4.81
N SER A 80 3.91 8.30 4.11
CA SER A 80 3.62 6.99 4.69
C SER A 80 4.79 5.99 4.59
N LEU A 81 5.88 6.37 3.90
CA LEU A 81 7.00 5.48 3.63
C LEU A 81 8.07 5.56 4.74
N PRO A 82 8.73 4.45 5.08
CA PRO A 82 9.90 4.48 5.93
C PRO A 82 11.09 5.10 5.18
N SER A 83 12.04 5.65 5.92
CA SER A 83 13.24 6.33 5.38
C SER A 83 14.08 5.46 4.43
N ALA A 84 13.92 4.13 4.50
CA ALA A 84 14.52 3.23 3.55
C ALA A 84 14.13 3.56 2.09
N TYR A 85 13.01 4.21 1.82
CA TYR A 85 12.57 4.59 0.47
C TYR A 85 12.94 6.02 0.07
N ASP A 86 13.63 6.79 0.93
CA ASP A 86 13.98 8.20 0.67
C ASP A 86 14.71 8.37 -0.66
N ASN A 87 15.67 7.50 -0.98
CA ASN A 87 16.41 7.54 -2.25
C ASN A 87 15.49 7.42 -3.49
N VAL A 88 14.44 6.60 -3.41
CA VAL A 88 13.50 6.43 -4.53
C VAL A 88 12.57 7.61 -4.64
N VAL A 89 12.11 8.15 -3.51
CA VAL A 89 11.31 9.37 -3.47
C VAL A 89 12.11 10.55 -4.05
N GLU A 90 13.35 10.74 -3.62
CA GLU A 90 14.23 11.80 -4.13
C GLU A 90 14.47 11.67 -5.63
N THR A 91 14.78 10.45 -6.10
CA THR A 91 14.98 10.17 -7.53
C THR A 91 13.71 10.45 -8.33
N PHE A 92 12.55 10.00 -7.83
CA PHE A 92 11.25 10.23 -8.46
C PHE A 92 10.92 11.71 -8.55
N LEU A 93 11.05 12.46 -7.45
CA LEU A 93 10.82 13.90 -7.42
C LEU A 93 11.79 14.67 -8.32
N ALA A 94 13.06 14.25 -8.38
CA ALA A 94 14.05 14.84 -9.29
C ALA A 94 13.75 14.55 -10.77
N SER A 95 13.12 13.41 -11.07
CA SER A 95 12.73 13.02 -12.42
C SER A 95 11.45 13.71 -12.92
N HIS A 96 10.68 14.32 -12.02
CA HIS A 96 9.45 15.02 -12.37
C HIS A 96 9.78 16.30 -13.15
N VAL A 97 9.31 16.37 -14.39
CA VAL A 97 9.43 17.56 -15.25
C VAL A 97 8.05 18.20 -15.37
N PRO A 98 7.71 19.15 -14.49
CA PRO A 98 6.39 19.79 -14.52
C PRO A 98 6.25 20.65 -15.78
N THR A 99 5.08 20.56 -16.43
CA THR A 99 4.70 21.44 -17.54
C THR A 99 4.14 22.77 -17.01
N ASP A 100 3.57 22.76 -15.81
CA ASP A 100 3.09 23.93 -15.04
C ASP A 100 3.79 23.95 -13.67
N PRO A 101 4.22 25.12 -13.15
CA PRO A 101 4.72 25.25 -11.76
C PRO A 101 3.89 24.53 -10.70
N ASN A 102 2.57 24.42 -10.91
CA ASN A 102 1.65 23.71 -10.03
C ASN A 102 1.18 22.37 -10.62
N GLN A 103 2.02 21.64 -11.34
CA GLN A 103 1.74 20.25 -11.70
C GLN A 103 2.34 19.30 -10.65
N PRO A 104 1.53 18.53 -9.91
CA PRO A 104 2.04 17.53 -8.99
C PRO A 104 2.67 16.35 -9.73
N PRO A 105 3.53 15.55 -9.07
CA PRO A 105 3.97 14.27 -9.62
C PRO A 105 2.77 13.33 -9.80
N GLU A 106 2.80 12.52 -10.88
CA GLU A 106 1.75 11.55 -11.15
C GLU A 106 1.75 10.43 -10.10
N TYR A 107 0.58 10.18 -9.51
CA TYR A 107 0.43 9.25 -8.39
C TYR A 107 0.76 7.81 -8.79
N GLU A 108 0.29 7.38 -9.96
CA GLU A 108 0.48 6.02 -10.48
C GLU A 108 1.95 5.73 -10.79
N GLN A 109 2.70 6.74 -11.24
CA GLN A 109 4.13 6.59 -11.48
C GLN A 109 4.92 6.40 -10.18
N LEU A 110 4.50 7.11 -9.12
CA LEU A 110 5.06 6.92 -7.79
C LEU A 110 4.80 5.49 -7.29
N GLU A 111 3.58 4.98 -7.42
CA GLU A 111 3.24 3.61 -7.03
C GLU A 111 4.11 2.58 -7.76
N HIS A 112 4.26 2.69 -9.08
CA HIS A 112 5.11 1.80 -9.86
C HIS A 112 6.59 1.88 -9.47
N ALA A 113 7.11 3.07 -9.17
CA ALA A 113 8.48 3.23 -8.72
C ALA A 113 8.73 2.54 -7.36
N LEU A 114 7.74 2.60 -6.46
CA LEU A 114 7.80 1.97 -5.15
C LEU A 114 7.70 0.45 -5.23
N GLU A 115 6.81 -0.10 -6.06
CA GLU A 115 6.72 -1.54 -6.32
C GLU A 115 8.02 -2.06 -6.93
N ALA A 116 8.55 -1.40 -7.96
CA ALA A 116 9.79 -1.81 -8.60
C ALA A 116 10.99 -1.78 -7.63
N GLU A 117 11.04 -0.82 -6.70
CA GLU A 117 12.08 -0.81 -5.67
C GLU A 117 11.89 -1.91 -4.63
N TYR A 118 10.64 -2.19 -4.24
CA TYR A 118 10.34 -3.29 -3.33
C TYR A 118 10.81 -4.63 -3.91
N ASP A 119 10.48 -4.92 -5.18
CA ASP A 119 10.87 -6.16 -5.86
C ASP A 119 12.40 -6.30 -5.89
N ARG A 120 13.11 -5.23 -6.30
CA ARG A 120 14.58 -5.20 -6.27
C ARG A 120 15.17 -5.46 -4.89
N ARG A 121 14.47 -5.11 -3.81
CA ARG A 121 14.92 -5.38 -2.44
C ARG A 121 14.68 -6.82 -2.03
N GLN A 122 13.60 -7.43 -2.49
CA GLN A 122 13.32 -8.84 -2.22
C GLN A 122 14.31 -9.72 -2.96
N ASP A 123 14.57 -9.45 -4.24
CA ASP A 123 15.56 -10.19 -5.04
C ASP A 123 16.94 -10.20 -4.35
N ARG A 124 17.39 -9.03 -3.85
CA ARG A 124 18.66 -8.93 -3.12
C ARG A 124 18.69 -9.71 -1.81
N LYS A 125 17.55 -9.86 -1.12
CA LYS A 125 17.46 -10.67 0.10
C LYS A 125 17.51 -12.15 -0.23
N GLU A 126 16.83 -12.58 -1.30
CA GLU A 126 16.89 -13.97 -1.76
C GLU A 126 18.31 -14.35 -2.18
N ASP A 127 18.99 -13.50 -2.95
CA ASP A 127 20.38 -13.71 -3.34
C ASP A 127 21.31 -13.79 -2.13
N ALA A 128 21.14 -12.92 -1.13
CA ALA A 128 21.95 -12.94 0.10
C ALA A 128 21.74 -14.24 0.91
N VAL A 129 20.49 -14.71 1.03
CA VAL A 129 20.16 -15.98 1.72
C VAL A 129 20.76 -17.16 0.98
N VAL A 130 20.75 -17.15 -0.36
CA VAL A 130 21.37 -18.21 -1.18
C VAL A 130 22.88 -18.23 -1.00
N VAL A 131 23.54 -17.07 -0.92
CA VAL A 131 24.98 -16.99 -0.67
C VAL A 131 25.31 -17.50 0.73
N GLU A 132 24.60 -17.05 1.77
CA GLU A 132 24.83 -17.54 3.14
C GLU A 132 24.57 -19.06 3.26
N ALA A 133 23.52 -19.59 2.61
CA ALA A 133 23.25 -21.02 2.60
C ALA A 133 24.35 -21.82 1.89
N LYS A 134 24.92 -21.29 0.78
CA LYS A 134 26.05 -21.91 0.08
C LYS A 134 27.32 -21.88 0.93
N ASP A 135 27.63 -20.76 1.57
CA ASP A 135 28.81 -20.63 2.42
C ASP A 135 28.75 -21.56 3.64
N VAL A 136 27.56 -21.74 4.23
CA VAL A 136 27.34 -22.71 5.31
C VAL A 136 27.48 -24.16 4.81
N PHE A 137 26.99 -24.45 3.60
CA PHE A 137 27.12 -25.79 3.00
C PHE A 137 28.57 -26.12 2.61
N GLU A 138 29.32 -25.15 2.08
CA GLU A 138 30.74 -25.29 1.77
C GLU A 138 31.59 -25.42 3.05
N ALA A 139 31.31 -24.63 4.09
CA ALA A 139 31.98 -24.74 5.38
C ALA A 139 31.73 -26.10 6.08
N ALA A 140 30.56 -26.69 5.87
CA ALA A 140 30.22 -28.03 6.37
C ALA A 140 30.88 -29.18 5.58
N ASN A 141 31.35 -28.93 4.35
CA ASN A 141 31.94 -29.95 3.47
C ASN A 141 33.48 -29.95 3.43
N VAL A 142 34.17 -29.23 4.33
CA VAL A 142 35.65 -29.24 4.42
C VAL A 142 36.21 -30.50 5.11
N GLY A 143 35.47 -31.61 5.13
CA GLY A 143 35.94 -32.85 5.74
C GLY A 143 35.14 -34.08 5.38
N GLU A 144 35.22 -34.51 4.11
CA GLU A 144 35.33 -35.92 3.67
C GLU A 144 34.89 -36.03 2.19
N GLU A 145 35.83 -36.39 1.32
CA GLU A 145 35.52 -36.93 -0.01
C GLU A 145 34.69 -38.21 0.15
N THR A 146 33.36 -38.10 0.06
CA THR A 146 32.53 -39.25 -0.29
C THR A 146 31.46 -38.81 -1.29
N MET A 147 31.46 -39.47 -2.46
CA MET A 147 30.38 -39.36 -3.43
C MET A 147 29.08 -39.83 -2.76
N VAL A 148 28.16 -38.91 -2.50
CA VAL A 148 26.78 -39.26 -2.14
C VAL A 148 25.85 -38.59 -3.15
N GLU A 149 25.14 -39.42 -3.88
CA GLU A 149 24.04 -39.07 -4.77
C GLU A 149 22.94 -38.39 -3.92
N VAL A 150 22.88 -37.05 -3.92
CA VAL A 150 21.88 -36.33 -3.11
C VAL A 150 20.59 -36.19 -3.91
N GLU A 151 19.67 -37.11 -3.60
CA GLU A 151 18.26 -37.03 -3.93
C GLU A 151 17.67 -35.71 -3.37
N VAL A 152 17.23 -34.83 -4.27
CA VAL A 152 16.64 -33.52 -3.93
C VAL A 152 15.31 -33.74 -3.19
N LYS A 153 15.35 -33.85 -1.86
CA LYS A 153 14.14 -33.80 -1.05
C LYS A 153 13.70 -32.35 -0.90
N LYS A 154 12.76 -31.98 -1.76
CA LYS A 154 11.91 -30.79 -1.69
C LYS A 154 11.24 -30.74 -0.30
N LEU A 155 11.82 -29.97 0.61
CA LEU A 155 11.19 -29.64 1.90
C LEU A 155 10.05 -28.65 1.64
N VAL A 156 8.86 -29.23 1.45
CA VAL A 156 7.60 -28.51 1.55
C VAL A 156 7.38 -28.23 3.03
N LEU A 157 7.59 -26.99 3.49
CA LEU A 157 7.04 -26.55 4.77
C LEU A 157 5.55 -26.29 4.54
N VAL A 158 4.74 -27.31 4.79
CA VAL A 158 3.28 -27.19 4.93
C VAL A 158 3.01 -26.41 6.21
N GLU A 159 2.24 -25.33 6.08
CA GLU A 159 1.67 -24.55 7.17
C GLU A 159 1.06 -25.45 8.25
N VAL A 160 1.48 -25.25 9.50
CA VAL A 160 0.78 -25.78 10.67
C VAL A 160 -0.47 -24.91 10.85
N VAL A 161 -1.61 -25.42 10.36
CA VAL A 161 -2.94 -24.91 10.74
C VAL A 161 -3.47 -25.79 11.86
N ASP A 162 -3.63 -25.15 13.02
CA ASP A 162 -4.51 -25.39 14.17
C ASP A 162 -5.14 -26.77 14.39
N LEU A 163 -5.08 -27.23 15.64
CA LEU A 163 -6.23 -27.63 16.45
C LEU A 163 -5.74 -28.08 17.84
N GLU A 164 -5.77 -27.18 18.83
CA GLU A 164 -5.96 -27.59 20.21
C GLU A 164 -7.38 -27.25 20.65
N THR A 165 -8.06 -28.34 21.01
CA THR A 165 -9.36 -28.53 21.68
C THR A 165 -9.63 -27.63 22.87
#